data_AF-A0A9J6ETK0-F1
#
_entry.id   AF-A0A9J6ETK0-F1
#
_cell.length_a   1.000
_cell.length_b   1.000
_cell.length_c   1.000
_cell.angle_alpha   90.00
_cell.angle_beta   90.00
_cell.angle_gamma   90.00
#
_symmetry.space_group_name_H-M   'P 1'
#
loop_
_entity.id
_entity.type
_entity.pdbx_description
1 polymer ?
#
loop_
_entity_poly.entity_id
_entity_poly.type
_entity_poly.pdbx_seq_one_letter_code
_entity_poly.pdbx_strand_id
1 'polypeptide(L)'
;MAIATGSAAPLFDLKLTRHHDVLALFHHVVCAGENPEVKRGKPHPDIFLVAASRFDGKPPSEKVLVFEDAVNGVTAALAAGMQVVMVPDPRIDEEHRRKATTCVTSLLEFKPELFGLPAFYTPAQDPKKLKPTSSGPSLLHHSLTGAGLPT
;
A
#
# COMPACT_ATOMS: atom_id res chain seq x y z
N MET A 1 -6.81 0.36 -1.41
CA MET A 1 -6.39 -0.74 -0.52
C MET A 1 -7.61 -1.55 -0.10
N ALA A 2 -7.44 -2.81 0.30
CA ALA A 2 -8.51 -3.66 0.83
C ALA A 2 -8.01 -4.46 2.04
N ILE A 3 -8.94 -4.94 2.86
CA ILE A 3 -8.62 -5.84 4.00
C ILE A 3 -9.04 -7.26 3.65
N ALA A 4 -8.13 -8.22 3.85
CA ALA A 4 -8.40 -9.64 3.75
C ALA A 4 -8.12 -10.32 5.11
N THR A 5 -9.17 -10.76 5.81
CA THR A 5 -9.06 -11.31 7.17
C THR A 5 -9.56 -12.75 7.27
N GLY A 6 -8.83 -13.58 8.03
CA GLY A 6 -9.30 -14.93 8.37
C GLY A 6 -10.45 -14.93 9.40
N SER A 7 -10.79 -13.78 9.97
CA SER A 7 -11.91 -13.67 10.93
C SER A 7 -13.26 -13.84 10.22
N ALA A 8 -14.25 -14.38 10.92
CA ALA A 8 -15.66 -14.26 10.52
C ALA A 8 -16.12 -12.81 10.68
N ALA A 9 -17.15 -12.40 9.93
CA ALA A 9 -17.63 -11.02 9.91
C ALA A 9 -18.01 -10.48 11.31
N PRO A 10 -18.75 -11.21 12.17
CA PRO A 10 -19.10 -10.71 13.51
C PRO A 10 -17.88 -10.41 14.38
N LEU A 11 -16.81 -11.22 14.28
CA LEU A 11 -15.58 -11.01 15.02
C LEU A 11 -14.72 -9.89 14.42
N PHE A 12 -14.77 -9.71 13.11
CA PHE A 12 -14.13 -8.59 12.44
C PHE A 12 -14.78 -7.27 12.87
N ASP A 13 -16.11 -7.19 12.86
CA ASP A 13 -16.86 -6.00 13.27
C ASP A 13 -16.56 -5.66 14.73
N LEU A 14 -16.53 -6.65 15.62
CA LEU A 14 -16.16 -6.47 17.02
C LEU A 14 -14.78 -5.82 17.19
N LYS A 15 -13.77 -6.29 16.42
CA LYS A 15 -12.41 -5.75 16.44
C LYS A 15 -12.34 -4.31 15.94
N LEU A 16 -13.22 -3.90 15.03
CA LEU A 16 -13.20 -2.57 14.40
C LEU A 16 -14.21 -1.57 14.95
N THR A 17 -15.00 -1.93 15.96
CA THR A 17 -15.98 -1.03 16.64
C THR A 17 -15.42 0.34 17.04
N ARG A 18 -14.10 0.46 17.25
CA ARG A 18 -13.42 1.71 17.65
C ARG A 18 -12.54 2.33 16.56
N HIS A 19 -12.58 1.80 15.34
CA HIS A 19 -11.63 2.11 14.26
C HIS A 19 -12.33 2.31 12.90
N HIS A 20 -13.55 2.84 12.92
CA HIS A 20 -14.34 3.06 11.71
C HIS A 20 -13.69 4.06 10.73
N ASP A 21 -12.91 5.01 11.25
CA ASP A 21 -12.12 5.97 10.49
C ASP A 21 -11.04 5.29 9.66
N VAL A 22 -10.33 4.32 10.24
CA VAL A 22 -9.33 3.50 9.53
C VAL A 22 -10.01 2.63 8.49
N LEU A 23 -11.15 2.01 8.84
CA LEU A 23 -11.91 1.16 7.92
C LEU A 23 -12.35 1.91 6.66
N ALA A 24 -12.74 3.18 6.80
CA ALA A 24 -13.15 4.03 5.68
C ALA A 24 -12.04 4.30 4.64
N LEU A 25 -10.77 4.03 4.98
CA LEU A 25 -9.64 4.17 4.05
C LEU A 25 -9.50 2.97 3.09
N PHE A 26 -10.22 1.88 3.34
CA PHE A 26 -10.19 0.68 2.53
C PHE A 26 -11.40 0.62 1.60
N HIS A 27 -11.15 0.26 0.34
CA HIS A 27 -12.19 0.13 -0.69
C HIS A 27 -13.21 -0.94 -0.33
N HIS A 28 -12.77 -2.07 0.22
CA HIS A 28 -13.64 -3.17 0.61
C HIS A 28 -12.93 -4.09 1.61
N VAL A 29 -13.70 -5.00 2.22
CA VAL A 29 -13.24 -6.04 3.14
C VAL A 29 -13.66 -7.42 2.64
N VAL A 30 -12.79 -8.40 2.83
CA VAL A 30 -13.04 -9.82 2.61
C VAL A 30 -12.79 -10.57 3.92
N CYS A 31 -13.85 -11.12 4.52
CA CYS A 31 -13.80 -11.99 5.69
C CYS A 31 -13.91 -13.45 5.24
N ALA A 32 -12.97 -14.32 5.60
CA ALA A 32 -12.97 -15.71 5.13
C ALA A 32 -14.14 -16.54 5.68
N GLY A 33 -14.47 -16.38 6.96
CA GLY A 33 -15.32 -17.35 7.70
C GLY A 33 -16.74 -17.56 7.15
N GLU A 34 -17.28 -16.59 6.41
CA GLU A 34 -18.66 -16.64 5.88
C GLU A 34 -18.72 -16.30 4.39
N ASN A 35 -17.57 -16.12 3.73
CA ASN A 35 -17.55 -15.75 2.32
C ASN A 35 -17.50 -17.00 1.45
N PRO A 36 -18.57 -17.31 0.68
CA PRO A 36 -18.62 -18.50 -0.17
C PRO A 36 -17.59 -18.49 -1.31
N GLU A 37 -17.03 -17.32 -1.65
CA GLU A 37 -15.94 -17.19 -2.62
C GLU A 37 -14.60 -17.70 -2.04
N VAL A 38 -14.44 -17.68 -0.72
CA VAL A 38 -13.25 -18.17 -0.01
C VAL A 38 -13.45 -19.62 0.38
N LYS A 39 -13.22 -20.52 -0.58
CA LYS A 39 -13.47 -21.97 -0.40
C LYS A 39 -12.48 -22.62 0.58
N ARG A 40 -11.25 -22.12 0.62
CA ARG A 40 -10.19 -22.61 1.50
C ARG A 40 -9.51 -21.45 2.22
N GLY A 41 -9.37 -21.57 3.53
CA GLY A 41 -8.63 -20.61 4.33
C GLY A 41 -7.12 -20.66 4.05
N LYS A 42 -6.39 -19.66 4.57
CA LYS A 42 -4.91 -19.62 4.56
C LYS A 42 -4.38 -20.96 5.13
N PRO A 43 -3.41 -21.63 4.46
CA PRO A 43 -2.46 -21.08 3.49
C PRO A 43 -2.90 -21.14 2.02
N HIS A 44 -4.17 -21.42 1.72
CA HIS A 44 -4.66 -21.32 0.36
C HIS A 44 -4.82 -19.86 -0.09
N PRO A 45 -4.64 -19.56 -1.39
CA PRO A 45 -4.59 -18.20 -1.90
C PRO A 45 -5.97 -17.53 -2.01
N ASP A 46 -7.05 -18.30 -1.85
CA ASP A 46 -8.42 -17.94 -2.17
C ASP A 46 -8.81 -16.54 -1.63
N ILE A 47 -8.49 -16.22 -0.36
CA ILE A 47 -8.86 -14.93 0.24
C ILE A 47 -8.21 -13.72 -0.45
N PHE A 48 -6.94 -13.84 -0.86
CA PHE A 48 -6.23 -12.75 -1.52
C PHE A 48 -6.65 -12.59 -2.98
N LEU A 49 -6.91 -13.71 -3.67
CA LEU A 49 -7.45 -13.70 -5.03
C LEU A 49 -8.85 -13.05 -5.06
N VAL A 50 -9.70 -13.37 -4.08
CA VAL A 50 -11.03 -12.74 -3.92
C VAL A 50 -10.91 -11.25 -3.60
N ALA A 51 -9.97 -10.84 -2.74
CA ALA A 51 -9.75 -9.42 -2.47
C ALA A 51 -9.26 -8.66 -3.72
N ALA A 52 -8.32 -9.23 -4.48
CA ALA A 52 -7.85 -8.61 -5.71
C ALA A 52 -8.94 -8.49 -6.79
N SER A 53 -9.80 -9.51 -6.93
CA SER A 53 -10.84 -9.54 -7.96
C SER A 53 -11.97 -8.53 -7.78
N ARG A 54 -12.10 -7.96 -6.56
CA ARG A 54 -13.11 -6.94 -6.20
C ARG A 54 -12.68 -5.51 -6.55
N PHE A 55 -11.44 -5.29 -6.94
CA PHE A 55 -11.02 -4.01 -7.51
C PHE A 55 -11.43 -3.90 -8.97
N ASP A 56 -11.76 -2.68 -9.39
CA ASP A 56 -11.90 -2.36 -10.81
C ASP A 56 -10.62 -2.69 -11.57
N GLY A 57 -10.77 -3.26 -12.76
CA GLY A 57 -9.65 -3.69 -13.59
C GLY A 57 -8.97 -5.00 -13.14
N LYS A 58 -9.31 -5.56 -11.98
CA LYS A 58 -8.82 -6.88 -11.49
C LYS A 58 -7.30 -7.01 -11.66
N PRO A 59 -6.50 -6.27 -10.86
CA PRO A 59 -5.06 -6.20 -11.06
C PRO A 59 -4.43 -7.60 -11.10
N PRO A 60 -3.47 -7.84 -11.99
CA PRO A 60 -2.78 -9.12 -12.03
C PRO A 60 -1.99 -9.33 -10.74
N SER A 61 -1.85 -10.58 -10.30
CA SER A 61 -1.33 -10.92 -8.97
C SER A 61 0.04 -10.32 -8.67
N GLU A 62 0.94 -10.26 -9.66
CA GLU A 62 2.28 -9.71 -9.51
C GLU A 62 2.30 -8.18 -9.21
N LYS A 63 1.18 -7.50 -9.44
CA LYS A 63 0.95 -6.09 -9.10
C LYS A 63 0.25 -5.89 -7.76
N VAL A 64 -0.02 -6.97 -7.01
CA VAL A 64 -0.62 -6.90 -5.68
C VAL A 64 0.47 -7.10 -4.62
N LEU A 65 0.47 -6.20 -3.63
CA LEU A 65 1.33 -6.26 -2.46
C LEU A 65 0.50 -6.57 -1.21
N VAL A 66 0.80 -7.68 -0.54
CA VAL A 66 0.16 -8.13 0.69
C VAL A 66 0.99 -7.73 1.91
N PHE A 67 0.34 -7.35 3.00
CA PHE A 67 0.96 -7.18 4.31
C PHE A 67 0.41 -8.26 5.25
N GLU A 68 1.30 -9.01 5.92
CA GLU A 68 0.94 -10.16 6.75
C GLU A 68 1.86 -10.30 7.97
N ASP A 69 1.36 -10.85 9.06
CA ASP A 69 2.13 -11.17 10.27
C ASP A 69 2.32 -12.69 10.45
N ALA A 70 1.42 -13.50 9.89
CA ALA A 70 1.39 -14.94 10.10
C ALA A 70 1.97 -15.75 8.92
N VAL A 71 2.63 -16.86 9.26
CA VAL A 71 3.27 -17.78 8.29
C VAL A 71 2.28 -18.31 7.24
N ASN A 72 1.07 -18.69 7.67
CA ASN A 72 0.04 -19.18 6.76
C ASN A 72 -0.45 -18.09 5.80
N GLY A 73 -0.51 -16.83 6.23
CA GLY A 73 -0.82 -15.67 5.40
C GLY A 73 0.25 -15.41 4.36
N VAL A 74 1.53 -15.41 4.76
CA VAL A 74 2.66 -15.31 3.81
C VAL A 74 2.59 -16.41 2.76
N THR A 75 2.37 -17.65 3.19
CA THR A 75 2.25 -18.80 2.27
C THR A 75 1.09 -18.63 1.29
N ALA A 76 -0.07 -18.14 1.76
CA ALA A 76 -1.22 -17.86 0.91
C ALA A 76 -0.97 -16.73 -0.10
N ALA A 77 -0.28 -15.66 0.29
CA ALA A 77 0.05 -14.55 -0.61
C ALA A 77 1.00 -15.01 -1.74
N LEU A 78 2.03 -15.78 -1.39
CA LEU A 78 2.96 -16.36 -2.37
C LEU A 78 2.25 -17.35 -3.29
N ALA A 79 1.37 -18.20 -2.75
CA ALA A 79 0.55 -19.12 -3.55
C ALA A 79 -0.42 -18.39 -4.49
N ALA A 80 -0.78 -17.13 -4.20
CA ALA A 80 -1.59 -16.29 -5.07
C ALA A 80 -0.78 -15.61 -6.18
N GLY A 81 0.55 -15.78 -6.20
CA GLY A 81 1.46 -15.07 -7.12
C GLY A 81 1.69 -13.61 -6.74
N MET A 82 1.44 -13.23 -5.49
CA MET A 82 1.55 -11.85 -5.00
C MET A 82 2.85 -11.62 -4.25
N GLN A 83 3.29 -10.36 -4.18
CA GLN A 83 4.38 -9.96 -3.29
C GLN A 83 3.85 -9.83 -1.86
N VAL A 84 4.70 -10.09 -0.87
CA VAL A 84 4.31 -10.01 0.55
C VAL A 84 5.39 -9.37 1.42
N VAL A 85 4.98 -8.36 2.18
CA VAL A 85 5.74 -7.76 3.27
C VAL A 85 5.28 -8.40 4.57
N MET A 86 6.18 -9.13 5.22
CA MET A 86 5.90 -9.75 6.51
C MET A 86 6.29 -8.82 7.66
N VAL A 87 5.42 -8.70 8.66
CA VAL A 87 5.66 -8.04 9.96
C VAL A 87 5.41 -9.05 11.08
N PRO A 88 6.36 -9.98 11.33
CA PRO A 88 6.14 -11.14 12.18
C PRO A 88 6.17 -10.80 13.67
N ASP A 89 5.50 -11.63 14.47
CA ASP A 89 5.83 -11.75 15.90
C ASP A 89 7.30 -12.18 16.07
N PRO A 90 8.06 -11.61 17.04
CA PRO A 90 9.47 -11.95 17.26
C PRO A 90 9.76 -13.44 17.51
N ARG A 91 8.75 -14.25 17.84
CA ARG A 91 8.87 -15.70 18.08
C ARG A 91 8.87 -16.54 16.80
N ILE A 92 8.46 -16.00 15.66
CA ILE A 92 8.51 -16.71 14.37
C ILE A 92 9.99 -16.91 14.00
N ASP A 93 10.40 -18.13 13.66
CA ASP A 93 11.80 -18.41 13.29
C ASP A 93 12.23 -17.74 11.97
N GLU A 94 13.54 -17.69 11.74
CA GLU A 94 14.11 -17.04 10.57
C GLU A 94 13.79 -17.77 9.26
N GLU A 95 13.62 -19.10 9.30
CA GLU A 95 13.29 -19.91 8.11
C GLU A 95 11.94 -19.48 7.53
N HIS A 96 10.94 -19.27 8.40
CA HIS A 96 9.63 -18.79 8.00
C HIS A 96 9.67 -17.34 7.51
N ARG A 97 10.46 -16.47 8.15
CA ARG A 97 10.60 -15.06 7.73
C ARG A 97 11.21 -14.91 6.34
N ARG A 98 12.19 -15.76 6.00
CA ARG A 98 12.89 -15.73 4.70
C ARG A 98 12.01 -16.07 3.50
N LYS A 99 10.80 -16.61 3.72
CA LYS A 99 9.84 -16.94 2.64
C LYS A 99 9.18 -15.69 2.06
N ALA A 100 9.04 -14.61 2.83
CA ALA A 100 8.39 -13.38 2.39
C ALA A 100 9.23 -12.60 1.37
N THR A 101 8.59 -11.77 0.54
CA THR A 101 9.31 -10.86 -0.39
C THR A 101 10.19 -9.87 0.37
N THR A 102 9.69 -9.36 1.49
CA THR A 102 10.46 -8.56 2.45
C THR A 102 9.93 -8.83 3.84
N CYS A 103 10.82 -8.86 4.83
CA CYS A 103 10.44 -8.99 6.24
C CYS A 103 10.97 -7.76 6.99
N VAL A 104 10.08 -7.06 7.68
CA VAL A 104 10.40 -5.90 8.53
C VAL A 104 9.88 -6.13 9.94
N THR A 105 10.42 -5.43 10.94
CA THR A 105 9.99 -5.62 12.33
C THR A 105 8.83 -4.72 12.73
N SER A 106 8.54 -3.70 11.90
CA SER A 106 7.44 -2.77 12.08
C SER A 106 6.94 -2.25 10.73
N LEU A 107 5.64 -1.95 10.63
CA LEU A 107 5.08 -1.27 9.46
C LEU A 107 5.73 0.10 9.20
N LEU A 108 6.32 0.74 10.23
CA LEU A 108 7.04 2.01 10.09
C LEU A 108 8.36 1.88 9.31
N GLU A 109 8.89 0.66 9.17
CA GLU A 109 10.12 0.38 8.41
C GLU A 109 9.85 0.08 6.93
N PHE A 110 8.58 -0.04 6.54
CA PHE A 110 8.20 -0.27 5.16
C PHE A 110 8.67 0.88 4.25
N LYS A 111 9.27 0.54 3.12
CA LYS A 111 9.78 1.48 2.11
C LYS A 111 8.98 1.32 0.80
N PRO A 112 7.95 2.15 0.56
CA PRO A 112 7.08 2.01 -0.60
C PRO A 112 7.82 2.05 -1.94
N GLU A 113 8.90 2.82 -2.02
CA GLU A 113 9.72 2.99 -3.22
C GLU A 113 10.38 1.69 -3.71
N LEU A 114 10.60 0.71 -2.84
CA LEU A 114 11.10 -0.62 -3.23
C LEU A 114 10.07 -1.42 -4.04
N PHE A 115 8.79 -1.01 -4.00
CA PHE A 115 7.67 -1.64 -4.69
C PHE A 115 7.09 -0.73 -5.79
N GLY A 116 7.82 0.32 -6.19
CA GLY A 116 7.40 1.26 -7.23
C GLY A 116 6.30 2.23 -6.80
N LEU A 117 6.08 2.40 -5.49
CA LEU A 117 5.16 3.39 -4.92
C LEU A 117 5.92 4.67 -4.54
N PRO A 118 5.24 5.83 -4.43
CA PRO A 118 5.86 7.03 -3.89
C PRO A 118 6.38 6.82 -2.47
N ALA A 119 7.61 7.27 -2.18
CA ALA A 119 8.16 7.25 -0.82
C ALA A 119 7.26 8.05 0.13
N PHE A 120 7.25 7.65 1.41
CA PHE A 120 6.56 8.44 2.44
C PHE A 120 7.15 9.84 2.53
N TYR A 121 6.29 10.85 2.70
CA TYR A 121 6.74 12.22 2.95
C TYR A 121 7.52 12.29 4.25
N THR A 122 8.80 12.65 4.17
CA THR A 122 9.53 13.11 5.36
C THR A 122 9.22 14.59 5.61
N PRO A 123 9.18 15.06 6.87
CA PRO A 123 9.00 16.49 7.18
C PRO A 123 10.06 17.42 6.52
N ALA A 124 11.19 16.87 6.06
CA ALA A 124 12.22 17.58 5.31
C ALA A 124 11.86 17.80 3.82
N GLN A 125 10.87 17.08 3.30
CA GLN A 125 10.38 17.16 1.92
C GLN A 125 9.07 17.95 1.80
N ASP A 126 8.69 18.68 2.86
CA ASP A 126 7.51 19.55 2.83
C ASP A 126 7.72 20.66 1.76
N PRO A 127 6.92 20.69 0.67
CA PRO A 127 7.04 21.71 -0.36
C PRO A 127 6.76 23.13 0.18
N LYS A 128 6.14 23.26 1.36
CA LYS A 128 5.96 24.54 2.05
C LYS A 128 7.18 24.97 2.88
N LYS A 129 8.16 24.08 3.09
CA LYS A 129 9.45 24.38 3.77
C LYS A 129 10.64 24.44 2.83
N LEU A 130 10.46 24.13 1.54
CA LEU A 130 11.50 24.31 0.54
C LEU A 130 11.76 25.82 0.37
N LYS A 131 12.85 26.32 0.96
CA LYS A 131 13.27 27.71 0.75
C LYS A 131 13.50 27.93 -0.75
N PRO A 132 12.98 29.01 -1.37
CA PRO A 132 13.35 29.35 -2.72
C PRO A 132 14.87 29.49 -2.77
N THR A 133 15.51 28.70 -3.62
CA THR A 133 16.94 28.78 -3.86
C THR A 133 17.22 30.09 -4.59
N SER A 134 17.62 31.11 -3.86
CA SER A 134 18.08 32.38 -4.42
C SER A 134 19.47 32.19 -5.01
N SER A 135 19.57 31.80 -6.28
CA SER A 135 20.80 31.96 -7.06
C SER A 135 20.53 31.96 -8.56
N GLY A 136 20.49 33.14 -9.16
CA GLY A 136 20.51 33.34 -10.61
C GLY A 136 20.02 34.74 -11.02
N PRO A 137 20.84 35.59 -11.66
CA PRO A 137 20.61 37.03 -11.75
C PRO A 137 19.53 37.41 -12.76
N SER A 138 18.74 38.42 -12.38
CA SER A 138 17.78 39.12 -13.23
C SER A 138 18.50 39.85 -14.37
N LEU A 139 18.27 39.43 -15.60
CA LEU A 139 18.58 40.24 -16.79
C LEU A 139 17.37 41.11 -17.11
N LEU A 140 17.41 42.34 -16.62
CA LEU A 140 16.63 43.45 -17.16
C LEU A 140 17.26 43.86 -18.50
N HIS A 141 16.50 43.82 -19.59
CA HIS A 141 16.82 44.62 -20.76
C HIS A 141 15.56 45.21 -21.39
N HIS A 142 15.34 46.48 -21.02
CA HIS A 142 14.87 47.62 -21.82
C HIS A 142 13.79 47.40 -22.90
N SER A 143 12.63 48.00 -22.59
CA SER A 143 11.64 48.49 -23.54
C SER A 143 12.27 49.43 -24.58
N LEU A 144 11.94 49.20 -25.86
CA LEU A 144 12.02 50.21 -26.90
C LEU A 144 10.62 50.43 -27.46
N THR A 145 10.14 51.65 -27.24
CA THR A 145 9.03 52.32 -27.91
C THR A 145 9.23 52.38 -29.42
N GLY A 146 8.15 52.19 -30.18
CA GLY A 146 8.14 52.49 -31.62
C GLY A 146 6.72 52.44 -32.19
N ALA A 147 6.12 53.62 -32.35
CA ALA A 147 4.81 53.84 -32.94
C ALA A 147 4.78 53.58 -34.45
N GLY A 148 3.60 53.22 -35.00
CA GLY A 148 3.31 53.32 -36.43
C GLY A 148 2.25 52.34 -36.97
N LEU A 149 0.97 52.74 -36.93
CA LEU A 149 -0.06 52.36 -37.94
C LEU A 149 -0.02 53.41 -39.08
N PRO A 150 -0.76 53.29 -40.21
CA PRO A 150 -1.27 52.11 -40.94
C PRO A 150 -1.06 52.20 -42.48
N THR A 151 -1.36 51.12 -43.22
CA THR A 151 -2.37 51.08 -44.32
C THR A 151 -2.63 49.62 -44.69
#